data_AF-A0A2A4W4C7-F1
#
_entry.id   AF-A0A2A4W4C7-F1
#
_cell.length_a   1.000
_cell.length_b   1.000
_cell.length_c   1.000
_cell.angle_alpha   90.00
_cell.angle_beta   90.00
_cell.angle_gamma   90.00
#
_symmetry.space_group_name_H-M   'P 1'
#
loop_
_entity.id
_entity.type
_entity.pdbx_description
1 polymer ?
#
loop_
_entity_poly.entity_id
_entity_poly.type
_entity_poly.pdbx_seq_one_letter_code
_entity_poly.pdbx_strand_id
1 'polypeptide(L)'
;MSLFNKAKELLEKNIEAGKEKAEQYKQAQAAEKLKQEIELEKEKKVLRDINKIQIITGNIDIEHQVLGGVKGYGFSSHDPRAVWLDTQHDDSKITKIATEAETKAFRVLKKMAYDLGADHVIYTQIQNLSTNQIIDISTKMLNTSSAKVNRKLIRETFVYGTAIKTI
;
A
#
# COMPACT_ATOMS: atom_id res chain seq x y z
N MET A 1 -34.83 16.79 59.23
CA MET A 1 -34.37 17.27 57.90
C MET A 1 -35.45 16.96 56.87
N SER A 2 -35.87 17.96 56.09
CA SER A 2 -36.94 17.84 55.08
C SER A 2 -36.55 16.88 53.95
N LEU A 3 -37.51 16.07 53.47
CA LEU A 3 -37.38 15.21 52.28
C LEU A 3 -36.85 15.98 51.05
N PHE A 4 -37.14 17.28 50.98
CA PHE A 4 -36.72 18.17 49.91
C PHE A 4 -35.19 18.40 49.88
N ASN A 5 -34.55 18.47 51.05
CA ASN A 5 -33.09 18.65 51.15
C ASN A 5 -32.34 17.38 50.73
N LYS A 6 -32.87 16.21 51.07
CA LYS A 6 -32.31 14.92 50.60
C LYS A 6 -32.45 14.74 49.09
N ALA A 7 -33.57 15.16 48.51
CA ALA A 7 -33.78 15.11 47.06
C ALA A 7 -32.80 16.03 46.32
N LYS A 8 -32.53 17.23 46.85
CA LYS A 8 -31.58 18.19 46.26
C LYS A 8 -30.14 17.67 46.28
N GLU A 9 -29.67 17.13 47.41
CA GLU A 9 -28.32 16.53 47.51
C GLU A 9 -28.12 15.35 46.54
N LEU A 10 -29.14 14.51 46.36
CA LEU A 10 -29.09 13.40 45.40
C LEU A 10 -29.01 13.88 43.95
N LEU A 11 -29.71 14.97 43.63
CA LEU A 11 -29.71 15.57 42.30
C LEU A 11 -28.36 16.21 41.97
N GLU A 12 -27.77 16.93 42.93
CA GLU A 12 -26.43 17.52 42.82
C GLU A 12 -25.35 16.44 42.62
N LYS A 13 -25.39 15.36 43.42
CA LYS A 13 -24.47 14.21 43.26
C LYS A 13 -24.59 13.52 41.89
N ASN A 14 -25.80 13.37 41.37
CA ASN A 14 -26.01 12.75 40.06
C ASN A 14 -25.52 13.64 38.91
N ILE A 15 -25.67 14.95 39.03
CA ILE A 15 -25.15 15.92 38.05
C ILE A 15 -23.61 15.89 38.05
N GLU A 16 -22.98 15.85 39.22
CA GLU A 16 -21.52 15.82 39.36
C GLU A 16 -20.93 14.51 38.82
N ALA A 17 -21.51 13.36 39.17
CA ALA A 17 -21.12 12.06 38.60
C ALA A 17 -21.33 11.99 37.07
N GLY A 18 -22.33 12.69 36.53
CA GLY A 18 -22.55 12.83 35.09
C GLY A 18 -21.46 13.65 34.40
N LYS A 19 -20.99 14.72 35.05
CA LYS A 19 -19.88 15.56 34.54
C LYS A 19 -18.55 14.81 34.53
N GLU A 20 -18.22 14.10 35.62
CA GLU A 20 -16.99 13.30 35.70
C GLU A 20 -16.93 12.22 34.62
N LYS A 21 -18.05 11.51 34.39
CA LYS A 21 -18.13 10.52 33.30
C LYS A 21 -17.98 11.14 31.92
N ALA A 22 -18.56 12.32 31.69
CA ALA A 22 -18.41 13.03 30.42
C ALA A 22 -16.97 13.51 30.18
N GLU A 23 -16.27 13.90 31.24
CA GLU A 23 -14.87 14.32 31.18
C GLU A 23 -13.92 13.14 30.95
N GLN A 24 -14.15 12.01 31.64
CA GLN A 24 -13.44 10.76 31.38
C GLN A 24 -13.63 10.28 29.93
N TYR A 25 -14.83 10.40 29.38
CA TYR A 25 -15.10 10.04 27.98
C TYR A 25 -14.34 10.93 26.99
N LYS A 26 -14.27 12.24 27.25
CA LYS A 26 -13.46 13.17 26.44
C LYS A 26 -11.97 12.84 26.51
N GLN A 27 -11.46 12.53 27.70
CA GLN A 27 -10.07 12.13 27.89
C GLN A 27 -9.75 10.80 27.19
N ALA A 28 -10.66 9.82 27.23
CA ALA A 28 -10.50 8.55 26.53
C ALA A 28 -10.45 8.74 25.01
N GLN A 29 -11.34 9.57 24.44
CA GLN A 29 -11.31 9.91 23.02
C GLN A 29 -10.03 10.64 22.60
N ALA A 30 -9.52 11.56 23.44
CA ALA A 30 -8.25 12.24 23.18
C ALA A 30 -7.06 11.27 23.22
N ALA A 31 -7.04 10.34 24.18
CA ALA A 31 -6.01 9.32 24.29
C ALA A 31 -6.04 8.33 23.12
N GLU A 32 -7.23 7.97 22.62
CA GLU A 32 -7.38 7.11 21.45
C GLU A 32 -6.87 7.80 20.17
N LYS A 33 -7.20 9.08 19.96
CA LYS A 33 -6.64 9.88 18.86
C LYS A 33 -5.12 9.97 18.94
N LEU A 34 -4.57 10.24 20.12
CA LEU A 34 -3.12 10.30 20.32
C LEU A 34 -2.44 8.96 20.01
N LYS A 35 -3.06 7.84 20.39
CA LYS A 35 -2.56 6.50 20.04
C LYS A 35 -2.52 6.30 18.52
N GLN A 36 -3.59 6.67 17.81
CA GLN A 36 -3.65 6.58 16.35
C GLN A 36 -2.58 7.46 15.68
N GLU A 37 -2.34 8.68 16.19
CA GLU A 37 -1.29 9.57 15.68
C GLU A 37 0.12 8.98 15.88
N ILE A 38 0.38 8.41 17.05
CA ILE A 38 1.67 7.74 17.35
C ILE A 38 1.88 6.54 16.44
N GLU A 39 0.84 5.73 16.21
CA GLU A 39 0.89 4.58 15.32
C GLU A 39 1.18 5.00 13.87
N LEU A 40 0.48 6.03 13.38
CA LEU A 40 0.71 6.60 12.06
C LEU A 40 2.15 7.14 11.91
N GLU A 41 2.71 7.79 12.92
CA GLU A 41 4.07 8.30 12.86
C GLU A 41 5.11 7.17 12.87
N LYS A 42 4.85 6.08 13.60
CA LYS A 42 5.67 4.85 13.55
C LYS A 42 5.63 4.22 12.16
N GLU A 43 4.46 4.09 11.55
CA GLU A 43 4.32 3.57 10.19
C GLU A 43 5.07 4.43 9.17
N LYS A 44 4.96 5.76 9.25
CA LYS A 44 5.73 6.70 8.42
C LYS A 44 7.23 6.55 8.63
N LYS A 45 7.69 6.29 9.85
CA LYS A 45 9.11 6.03 10.12
C LYS A 45 9.58 4.75 9.46
N VAL A 46 8.82 3.65 9.59
CA VAL A 46 9.13 2.38 8.93
C VAL A 46 9.20 2.55 7.41
N LEU A 47 8.25 3.25 6.81
CA LEU A 47 8.27 3.55 5.37
C LEU A 47 9.51 4.38 4.95
N ARG A 48 9.90 5.36 5.77
CA ARG A 48 11.15 6.12 5.54
C ARG A 48 12.37 5.22 5.59
N ASP A 49 12.44 4.29 6.52
CA ASP A 49 13.59 3.39 6.66
C ASP A 49 13.63 2.33 5.55
N ILE A 50 12.49 1.77 5.13
CA ILE A 50 12.39 0.91 3.93
C ILE A 50 12.90 1.66 2.69
N ASN A 51 12.56 2.94 2.55
CA ASN A 51 12.99 3.73 1.39
C ASN A 51 14.51 4.00 1.36
N LYS A 52 15.17 4.01 2.51
CA LYS A 52 16.64 4.17 2.61
C LYS A 52 17.41 2.95 2.13
N ILE A 53 16.78 1.77 2.07
CA ILE A 53 17.42 0.57 1.53
C ILE A 53 17.81 0.83 0.08
N GLN A 54 19.10 0.70 -0.19
CA GLN A 54 19.64 0.93 -1.52
C GLN A 54 19.59 -0.33 -2.35
N ILE A 55 19.29 -0.19 -3.63
CA ILE A 55 19.35 -1.29 -4.59
C ILE A 55 20.61 -1.08 -5.41
N ILE A 56 21.51 -2.04 -5.37
CA ILE A 56 22.78 -2.02 -6.09
C ILE A 56 22.65 -2.95 -7.29
N THR A 57 23.03 -2.46 -8.47
CA THR A 57 23.13 -3.27 -9.68
C THR A 57 24.59 -3.59 -9.95
N GLY A 58 24.93 -4.89 -10.05
CA GLY A 58 26.30 -5.34 -10.30
C GLY A 58 27.04 -5.76 -9.02
N ASN A 59 28.36 -5.78 -9.08
CA ASN A 59 29.21 -6.22 -7.97
C ASN A 59 29.33 -5.11 -6.91
N ILE A 60 29.51 -5.53 -5.66
CA ILE A 60 29.79 -4.64 -4.53
C ILE A 60 31.17 -4.96 -3.96
N ASP A 61 32.05 -3.96 -3.95
CA ASP A 61 33.40 -4.03 -3.36
C ASP A 61 33.40 -3.40 -1.96
N ILE A 62 32.48 -3.87 -1.10
CA ILE A 62 32.36 -3.44 0.29
C ILE A 62 32.22 -4.70 1.14
N GLU A 63 32.83 -4.75 2.32
CA GLU A 63 32.60 -5.84 3.27
C GLU A 63 31.13 -5.88 3.69
N HIS A 64 30.51 -7.05 3.55
CA HIS A 64 29.08 -7.21 3.82
C HIS A 64 28.76 -8.62 4.30
N GLN A 65 27.67 -8.72 5.07
CA GLN A 65 27.04 -9.97 5.45
C GLN A 65 25.84 -10.23 4.54
N VAL A 66 25.78 -11.42 3.95
CA VAL A 66 24.60 -11.88 3.21
C VAL A 66 23.53 -12.35 4.18
N LEU A 67 22.32 -11.78 4.08
CA LEU A 67 21.18 -12.10 4.94
C LEU A 67 20.19 -13.07 4.27
N GLY A 68 20.14 -13.09 2.93
CA GLY A 68 19.34 -14.06 2.17
C GLY A 68 18.77 -13.51 0.87
N GLY A 69 18.12 -14.39 0.09
CA GLY A 69 17.42 -14.01 -1.13
C GLY A 69 16.08 -13.32 -0.83
N VAL A 70 15.79 -12.23 -1.54
CA VAL A 70 14.53 -11.48 -1.43
C VAL A 70 13.82 -11.40 -2.78
N LYS A 71 12.50 -11.40 -2.73
CA LYS A 71 11.63 -11.32 -3.91
C LYS A 71 10.56 -10.25 -3.72
N GLY A 72 10.43 -9.39 -4.71
CA GLY A 72 9.38 -8.39 -4.83
C GLY A 72 8.35 -8.81 -5.86
N TYR A 73 7.07 -8.58 -5.59
CA TYR A 73 5.98 -8.78 -6.53
C TYR A 73 5.18 -7.49 -6.70
N GLY A 74 4.87 -7.15 -7.95
CA GLY A 74 4.08 -5.99 -8.30
C GLY A 74 3.08 -6.30 -9.40
N PHE A 75 1.89 -5.73 -9.25
CA PHE A 75 0.78 -5.91 -10.18
C PHE A 75 0.22 -4.54 -10.57
N SER A 76 0.05 -4.33 -11.87
CA SER A 76 -0.76 -3.23 -12.39
C SER A 76 -1.68 -3.74 -13.49
N SER A 77 -2.86 -3.14 -13.57
CA SER A 77 -3.85 -3.49 -14.58
C SER A 77 -4.50 -2.22 -15.10
N HIS A 78 -4.70 -2.16 -16.41
CA HIS A 78 -5.37 -1.05 -17.06
C HIS A 78 -6.58 -1.56 -17.80
N ASP A 79 -7.72 -0.91 -17.56
CA ASP A 79 -8.91 -1.07 -18.37
C ASP A 79 -8.88 -0.02 -19.49
N PRO A 80 -8.62 -0.41 -20.74
CA PRO A 80 -8.49 0.51 -21.86
C PRO A 80 -9.84 0.94 -22.44
N ARG A 81 -10.97 0.67 -21.77
CA ARG A 81 -12.31 1.18 -22.13
C ARG A 81 -12.40 2.70 -22.32
N ALA A 82 -11.34 3.46 -21.98
CA ALA A 82 -11.26 4.89 -22.27
C ALA A 82 -10.95 5.23 -23.75
N VAL A 83 -10.20 4.41 -24.50
CA VAL A 83 -9.85 4.72 -25.91
C VAL A 83 -9.50 3.44 -26.69
N TRP A 84 -10.50 2.71 -27.20
CA TRP A 84 -10.32 1.82 -28.36
C TRP A 84 -11.14 2.38 -29.51
N LEU A 85 -10.75 3.57 -29.96
CA LEU A 85 -11.01 3.98 -31.34
C LEU A 85 -9.65 3.81 -32.03
N ASP A 86 -9.56 2.74 -32.80
CA ASP A 86 -8.63 2.53 -33.90
C ASP A 86 -7.13 2.43 -33.57
N THR A 87 -6.66 1.17 -33.52
CA THR A 87 -5.34 0.64 -33.93
C THR A 87 -4.02 1.28 -33.47
N GLN A 88 -4.00 2.38 -32.72
CA GLN A 88 -2.76 2.90 -32.13
C GLN A 88 -2.68 2.48 -30.67
N HIS A 89 -1.72 1.60 -30.38
CA HIS A 89 -1.24 1.39 -29.02
C HIS A 89 -0.66 2.73 -28.53
N ASP A 90 -1.34 3.36 -27.58
CA ASP A 90 -0.79 4.51 -26.89
C ASP A 90 0.34 4.02 -25.96
N ASP A 91 1.56 3.99 -26.49
CA ASP A 91 2.77 3.49 -25.82
C ASP A 91 3.00 4.16 -24.46
N SER A 92 2.50 5.39 -24.27
CA SER A 92 2.58 6.12 -23.00
C SER A 92 1.79 5.42 -21.88
N LYS A 93 0.64 4.82 -22.20
CA LYS A 93 -0.20 4.10 -21.22
C LYS A 93 0.39 2.73 -20.89
N ILE A 94 0.96 2.05 -21.87
CA ILE A 94 1.66 0.76 -21.66
C ILE A 94 2.87 0.97 -20.75
N THR A 95 3.65 2.03 -20.99
CA THR A 95 4.80 2.40 -20.18
C THR A 95 4.39 2.69 -18.74
N LYS A 96 3.32 3.46 -18.52
CA LYS A 96 2.83 3.77 -17.17
C LYS A 96 2.46 2.52 -16.37
N ILE A 97 1.76 1.56 -16.98
CA ILE A 97 1.35 0.31 -16.32
C ILE A 97 2.58 -0.53 -15.93
N ALA A 98 3.57 -0.60 -16.82
CA ALA A 98 4.83 -1.26 -16.53
C ALA A 98 5.56 -0.58 -15.35
N THR A 99 5.74 0.75 -15.40
CA THR A 99 6.38 1.51 -14.32
C THR A 99 5.67 1.32 -12.98
N GLU A 100 4.34 1.26 -12.96
CA GLU A 100 3.57 1.04 -11.72
C GLU A 100 3.77 -0.37 -11.15
N ALA A 101 3.76 -1.41 -12.00
CA ALA A 101 4.00 -2.78 -11.57
C ALA A 101 5.43 -2.93 -11.03
N GLU A 102 6.43 -2.37 -11.73
CA GLU A 102 7.83 -2.38 -11.29
C GLU A 102 8.02 -1.62 -9.98
N THR A 103 7.45 -0.43 -9.85
CA THR A 103 7.53 0.38 -8.62
C THR A 103 6.99 -0.38 -7.41
N LYS A 104 5.87 -1.10 -7.56
CA LYS A 104 5.31 -1.93 -6.50
C LYS A 104 6.23 -3.12 -6.19
N ALA A 105 6.77 -3.79 -7.20
CA ALA A 105 7.67 -4.92 -7.00
C ALA A 105 8.93 -4.50 -6.24
N PHE A 106 9.58 -3.38 -6.61
CA PHE A 106 10.74 -2.86 -5.90
C PHE A 106 10.41 -2.43 -4.46
N ARG A 107 9.22 -1.88 -4.21
CA ARG A 107 8.79 -1.56 -2.85
C ARG A 107 8.67 -2.81 -1.97
N VAL A 108 8.07 -3.88 -2.50
CA VAL A 108 7.95 -5.16 -1.78
C VAL A 108 9.34 -5.77 -1.55
N LEU A 109 10.22 -5.72 -2.55
CA LEU A 109 11.61 -6.18 -2.43
C LEU A 109 12.34 -5.49 -1.28
N LYS A 110 12.29 -4.15 -1.22
CA LYS A 110 12.90 -3.37 -0.13
C LYS A 110 12.30 -3.70 1.22
N LYS A 111 10.97 -3.89 1.30
CA LYS A 111 10.32 -4.31 2.53
C LYS A 111 10.84 -5.66 3.02
N MET A 112 10.96 -6.65 2.13
CA MET A 112 11.50 -7.97 2.50
C MET A 112 12.95 -7.87 2.99
N ALA A 113 13.77 -7.02 2.36
CA ALA A 113 15.13 -6.76 2.82
C ALA A 113 15.17 -6.07 4.19
N TYR A 114 14.29 -5.09 4.41
CA TYR A 114 14.12 -4.41 5.69
C TYR A 114 13.75 -5.39 6.82
N ASP A 115 12.81 -6.29 6.54
CA ASP A 115 12.34 -7.30 7.50
C ASP A 115 13.49 -8.27 7.89
N LEU A 116 14.50 -8.44 7.04
CA LEU A 116 15.74 -9.19 7.33
C LEU A 116 16.82 -8.35 8.04
N GLY A 117 16.62 -7.04 8.20
CA GLY A 117 17.61 -6.12 8.79
C GLY A 117 18.72 -5.70 7.82
N ALA A 118 18.46 -5.78 6.51
CA ALA A 118 19.37 -5.36 5.45
C ALA A 118 19.37 -3.85 5.24
N ASP A 119 20.50 -3.31 4.80
CA ASP A 119 20.66 -1.92 4.36
C ASP A 119 20.77 -1.79 2.84
N HIS A 120 21.15 -2.86 2.14
CA HIS A 120 21.21 -2.91 0.69
C HIS A 120 20.58 -4.20 0.14
N VAL A 121 20.21 -4.14 -1.14
CA VAL A 121 19.82 -5.30 -1.95
C VAL A 121 20.67 -5.32 -3.21
N ILE A 122 21.43 -6.40 -3.41
CA ILE A 122 22.08 -6.67 -4.69
C ILE A 122 21.01 -7.18 -5.64
N TYR A 123 20.66 -6.37 -6.64
CA TYR A 123 19.68 -6.71 -7.66
C TYR A 123 20.22 -7.81 -8.57
N THR A 124 19.41 -8.82 -8.83
CA THR A 124 19.79 -9.97 -9.68
C THR A 124 19.03 -9.96 -11.00
N GLN A 125 17.70 -9.91 -10.96
CA GLN A 125 16.88 -10.01 -12.16
C GLN A 125 15.48 -9.42 -11.97
N ILE A 126 14.87 -9.07 -13.09
CA ILE A 126 13.45 -8.70 -13.20
C ILE A 126 12.78 -9.62 -14.21
N GLN A 127 11.59 -10.09 -13.86
CA GLN A 127 10.75 -10.89 -14.74
C GLN A 127 9.41 -10.17 -14.90
N ASN A 128 9.13 -9.75 -16.12
CA ASN A 128 7.89 -9.09 -16.48
C ASN A 128 6.99 -10.07 -17.26
N LEU A 129 5.79 -10.29 -16.74
CA LEU A 129 4.73 -11.04 -17.41
C LEU A 129 3.64 -10.07 -17.85
N SER A 130 3.15 -10.25 -19.07
CA SER A 130 2.01 -9.49 -19.59
C SER A 130 0.94 -10.42 -20.10
N THR A 131 -0.28 -10.18 -19.67
CA THR A 131 -1.43 -10.96 -20.12
C THR A 131 -2.50 -10.01 -20.63
N ASN A 132 -3.01 -10.30 -21.83
CA ASN A 132 -4.19 -9.67 -22.39
C ASN A 132 -5.40 -10.52 -22.02
N GLN A 133 -6.21 -10.06 -21.06
CA GLN A 133 -7.43 -10.77 -20.66
C GLN A 133 -8.65 -10.16 -21.35
N ILE A 134 -9.53 -10.98 -21.91
CA ILE A 134 -10.82 -10.52 -22.42
C ILE A 134 -11.74 -10.31 -21.21
N ILE A 135 -12.21 -9.09 -20.98
CA ILE A 135 -13.09 -8.75 -19.86
C ILE A 135 -14.55 -8.98 -20.25
N ASP A 136 -14.91 -8.67 -21.49
CA ASP A 136 -16.31 -8.65 -21.93
C ASP A 136 -16.40 -8.66 -23.48
N ILE A 137 -17.44 -9.27 -24.01
CA ILE A 137 -17.79 -9.25 -25.43
C ILE A 137 -19.21 -8.70 -25.53
N SER A 138 -19.32 -7.41 -25.86
CA SER A 138 -20.63 -6.79 -26.08
C SER A 138 -21.04 -6.98 -27.54
N THR A 139 -22.04 -7.82 -27.79
CA THR A 139 -22.73 -7.88 -29.08
C THR A 139 -23.82 -6.82 -29.12
N LYS A 140 -23.62 -5.75 -29.88
CA LYS A 140 -24.73 -4.86 -30.25
C LYS A 140 -25.59 -5.60 -31.28
N MET A 141 -26.78 -6.07 -30.89
CA MET A 141 -27.82 -6.42 -31.84
C MET A 141 -28.40 -5.11 -32.40
N LEU A 142 -27.88 -4.63 -33.53
CA LEU A 142 -28.54 -3.71 -34.48
C LEU A 142 -27.61 -3.45 -35.69
N ASN A 143 -27.84 -4.18 -36.77
CA ASN A 143 -27.50 -3.90 -38.19
C ASN A 143 -26.10 -3.42 -38.60
N THR A 144 -25.07 -3.49 -37.74
CA THR A 144 -23.67 -3.30 -38.15
C THR A 144 -22.78 -4.30 -37.41
N SER A 145 -22.37 -5.36 -38.12
CA SER A 145 -21.66 -6.53 -37.59
C SER A 145 -20.24 -6.22 -37.11
N SER A 146 -20.07 -5.52 -35.98
CA SER A 146 -18.79 -5.42 -35.28
C SER A 146 -18.97 -5.71 -33.79
N ALA A 147 -18.53 -6.91 -33.37
CA ALA A 147 -18.44 -7.26 -31.96
C ALA A 147 -17.33 -6.41 -31.32
N LYS A 148 -17.64 -5.67 -30.26
CA LYS A 148 -16.63 -4.96 -29.48
C LYS A 148 -16.10 -5.90 -28.39
N VAL A 149 -14.83 -6.27 -28.50
CA VAL A 149 -14.12 -7.08 -27.49
C VAL A 149 -13.40 -6.14 -26.54
N ASN A 150 -13.82 -6.11 -25.28
CA ASN A 150 -13.14 -5.37 -24.22
C ASN A 150 -11.99 -6.22 -23.68
N ARG A 151 -10.75 -5.70 -23.72
CA ARG A 151 -9.55 -6.39 -23.24
C ARG A 151 -8.92 -5.60 -22.09
N LYS A 152 -8.51 -6.26 -21.00
CA LYS A 152 -7.65 -5.72 -19.94
C LYS A 152 -6.20 -6.01 -20.29
N LEU A 153 -5.34 -5.02 -20.13
CA LEU A 153 -3.90 -5.26 -20.05
C LEU A 153 -3.53 -5.47 -18.59
N ILE A 154 -2.91 -6.60 -18.30
CA ILE A 154 -2.36 -6.93 -16.99
C ILE A 154 -0.84 -7.02 -17.11
N ARG A 155 -0.15 -6.39 -16.17
CA ARG A 155 1.30 -6.49 -15.98
C ARG A 155 1.59 -7.00 -14.59
N GLU A 156 2.37 -8.06 -14.55
CA GLU A 156 2.94 -8.64 -13.35
C GLU A 156 4.45 -8.52 -13.43
N THR A 157 5.05 -8.00 -12.37
CA THR A 157 6.50 -7.85 -12.26
C THR A 157 6.98 -8.61 -11.04
N PHE A 158 8.00 -9.42 -11.24
CA PHE A 158 8.78 -10.03 -10.17
C PHE A 158 10.20 -9.49 -10.19
N VAL A 159 10.65 -8.96 -9.06
CA VAL A 159 12.04 -8.51 -8.88
C VAL A 159 12.72 -9.44 -7.89
N TYR A 160 13.97 -9.79 -8.16
CA TYR A 160 14.76 -10.68 -7.32
C TYR A 160 16.09 -10.01 -6.96
N GLY A 161 16.54 -10.25 -5.75
CA GLY A 161 17.84 -9.78 -5.28
C GLY A 161 18.31 -10.53 -4.04
N THR A 162 19.49 -10.15 -3.57
CA THR A 162 20.09 -10.65 -2.33
C THR A 162 20.16 -9.52 -1.32
N ALA A 163 19.55 -9.70 -0.16
CA ALA A 163 19.60 -8.75 0.95
C ALA A 163 20.95 -8.88 1.66
N ILE A 164 21.61 -7.75 1.86
CA ILE A 164 22.92 -7.67 2.52
C ILE A 164 22.93 -6.60 3.60
N LYS A 165 23.87 -6.73 4.53
CA LYS A 165 24.14 -5.73 5.56
C LYS A 165 25.61 -5.35 5.52
N THR A 166 25.93 -4.07 5.44
CA THR A 166 27.32 -3.61 5.55
C THR A 166 27.87 -3.85 6.96
N ILE A 167 29.15 -4.19 7.06
CA ILE A 167 29.87 -4.51 8.31
C ILE A 167 30.78 -3.33 8.68
#